data_AF-A0A963KW08-F1
#
_entry.id   AF-A0A963KW08-F1
#
_cell.length_a   1.000
_cell.length_b   1.000
_cell.length_c   1.000
_cell.angle_alpha   90.00
_cell.angle_beta   90.00
_cell.angle_gamma   90.00
#
_symmetry.space_group_name_H-M   'P 1'
#
loop_
_entity.id
_entity.type
_entity.pdbx_description
1 polymer ?
#
loop_
_entity_poly.entity_id
_entity_poly.type
_entity_poly.pdbx_seq_one_letter_code
_entity_poly.pdbx_strand_id
1 'polypeptide(L)'
;CTDICVMDFVLTMLSARNHALMPTLRDIAVLEPACATYDLPPETARTLGLPPTAAHPAAETHHMGLYFMASRGAILADRLTSLQT
;
A
#
# COMPACT_ATOMS: atom_id res chain seq x y z
N CYS A 1 -6.64 -3.14 -1.25
CA CYS A 1 -6.23 -3.07 0.16
C CYS A 1 -4.93 -2.30 0.27
N THR A 2 -4.86 -1.36 1.20
CA THR A 2 -3.65 -0.58 1.51
C THR A 2 -2.42 -1.48 1.72
N ASP A 3 -2.61 -2.56 2.45
CA ASP A 3 -1.61 -3.52 2.93
C ASP A 3 -1.36 -4.72 2.00
N ILE A 4 -2.00 -4.76 0.83
CA ILE A 4 -1.80 -5.83 -0.16
C ILE A 4 -1.46 -5.19 -1.50
N CYS A 5 -2.45 -4.93 -2.36
CA CYS A 5 -2.18 -4.50 -3.73
C CYS A 5 -1.51 -3.13 -3.84
N VAL A 6 -1.87 -2.18 -2.96
CA VAL A 6 -1.25 -0.84 -2.99
C VAL A 6 0.20 -0.93 -2.50
N MET A 7 0.41 -1.55 -1.33
CA MET A 7 1.75 -1.77 -0.77
C MET A 7 2.64 -2.58 -1.72
N ASP A 8 2.19 -3.70 -2.26
CA ASP A 8 2.98 -4.55 -3.16
C ASP A 8 3.43 -3.79 -4.41
N PHE A 9 2.54 -3.02 -5.03
CA PHE A 9 2.89 -2.17 -6.17
C PHE A 9 3.96 -1.14 -5.79
N VAL A 10 3.74 -0.40 -4.70
CA VAL A 10 4.66 0.65 -4.25
C VAL A 10 6.03 0.07 -3.89
N LEU A 11 6.08 -1.00 -3.09
CA LEU A 11 7.33 -1.63 -2.69
C LEU A 11 8.08 -2.24 -3.88
N THR A 12 7.36 -2.82 -4.83
CA THR A 12 7.94 -3.36 -6.07
C THR A 12 8.54 -2.25 -6.93
N MET A 13 7.81 -1.14 -7.11
CA MET A 13 8.27 0.00 -7.89
C MET A 13 9.45 0.72 -7.21
N LEU A 14 9.43 0.84 -5.88
CA LEU A 14 10.58 1.32 -5.11
C LEU A 14 11.79 0.40 -5.29
N SER A 15 11.59 -0.92 -5.25
CA SER A 15 12.66 -1.89 -5.52
C SER A 15 13.21 -1.73 -6.94
N ALA A 16 12.34 -1.61 -7.95
CA ALA A 16 12.73 -1.40 -9.34
C ALA A 16 13.54 -0.10 -9.52
N ARG A 17 13.12 1.00 -8.90
CA ARG A 17 13.89 2.26 -8.85
C ARG A 17 15.26 2.05 -8.22
N ASN A 18 15.29 1.46 -7.03
CA ASN A 18 16.52 1.32 -6.24
C ASN A 18 17.55 0.39 -6.92
N HIS A 19 17.10 -0.52 -7.79
CA HIS A 19 17.96 -1.38 -8.61
C HIS A 19 18.19 -0.86 -10.03
N ALA A 20 17.88 0.42 -10.30
CA ALA A 20 18.04 1.05 -11.61
C ALA A 20 17.30 0.37 -12.77
N LEU A 21 16.24 -0.40 -12.48
CA LEU A 21 15.36 -1.03 -13.48
C LEU A 21 14.33 -0.05 -14.05
N MET A 22 14.12 1.10 -13.38
CA MET A 22 13.21 2.17 -13.80
C MET A 22 13.93 3.52 -13.72
N PRO A 23 14.83 3.84 -14.68
CA PRO A 23 15.77 4.97 -14.56
C PRO A 23 15.11 6.35 -14.55
N THR A 24 13.86 6.47 -15.02
CA THR A 24 13.10 7.73 -15.00
C THR A 24 12.19 7.87 -13.78
N LEU A 25 12.04 6.82 -12.96
CA LEU A 25 11.19 6.85 -11.78
C LEU A 25 11.91 7.53 -10.62
N ARG A 26 11.49 8.74 -10.27
CA ARG A 26 12.09 9.52 -9.19
C ARG A 26 11.39 9.26 -7.86
N ASP A 27 10.12 9.62 -7.79
CA ASP A 27 9.30 9.60 -6.58
C ASP A 27 8.07 8.70 -6.77
N ILE A 28 7.62 8.08 -5.68
CA ILE A 28 6.33 7.39 -5.63
C ILE A 28 5.52 8.08 -4.53
N ALA A 29 4.40 8.69 -4.92
CA ALA A 29 3.47 9.30 -4.00
C ALA A 29 2.23 8.42 -3.83
N VAL A 30 1.83 8.21 -2.57
CA VAL A 30 0.64 7.46 -2.18
C VAL A 30 -0.34 8.47 -1.59
N LEU A 31 -1.50 8.64 -2.25
CA LEU A 31 -2.58 9.44 -1.69
C LEU A 31 -3.29 8.62 -0.62
N GLU A 32 -2.94 8.89 0.65
CA GLU A 32 -3.45 8.19 1.82
C GLU A 32 -4.99 8.11 1.86
N PRO A 33 -5.76 9.21 1.66
CA PRO A 33 -7.23 9.13 1.73
C PRO A 33 -7.86 8.35 0.56
N ALA A 34 -7.09 7.98 -0.47
CA ALA A 34 -7.54 7.10 -1.55
C ALA A 34 -7.16 5.62 -1.32
N CYS A 35 -6.54 5.31 -0.18
CA CYS A 35 -6.21 3.95 0.23
C CYS A 35 -7.23 3.45 1.25
N ALA A 36 -7.59 2.17 1.16
CA ALA A 36 -8.46 1.53 2.13
C ALA A 36 -8.15 0.04 2.24
N THR A 37 -8.44 -0.52 3.40
CA THR A 37 -8.50 -1.97 3.64
C THR A 37 -9.72 -2.27 4.52
N TYR A 38 -9.94 -3.53 4.88
CA TYR A 38 -11.14 -3.95 5.60
C TYR A 38 -10.82 -5.03 6.62
N ASP A 39 -11.69 -5.21 7.60
CA ASP A 39 -11.57 -6.32 8.53
C ASP A 39 -11.85 -7.62 7.78
N LEU A 40 -10.89 -8.53 7.80
CA LEU A 40 -11.06 -9.89 7.33
C LEU A 40 -10.93 -10.86 8.51
N PRO A 41 -12.03 -11.13 9.24
CA PRO A 41 -11.99 -12.08 10.35
C PRO A 41 -11.57 -13.49 9.90
N PRO A 42 -10.95 -14.29 10.79
CA PRO A 42 -10.53 -15.65 10.47
C PRO A 42 -11.64 -16.55 9.91
N GLU A 43 -12.86 -16.45 10.46
CA GLU A 43 -14.00 -17.24 9.97
C GLU A 43 -14.43 -16.82 8.57
N THR A 44 -14.46 -15.52 8.28
CA THR A 44 -14.73 -15.01 6.94
C THR A 44 -13.68 -15.49 5.94
N ALA A 45 -12.39 -15.40 6.31
CA ALA A 45 -11.29 -15.91 5.47
C ALA A 45 -11.47 -17.42 5.17
N ARG A 46 -11.83 -18.21 6.19
CA ARG A 46 -12.10 -19.65 6.06
C ARG A 46 -13.28 -19.94 5.14
N THR A 47 -14.40 -19.23 5.30
CA THR A 47 -15.60 -19.36 4.44
C THR A 47 -15.28 -19.02 2.99
N LEU A 48 -14.37 -18.07 2.75
CA LEU A 48 -13.90 -17.69 1.41
C LEU A 48 -12.84 -18.65 0.84
N GLY A 49 -12.42 -19.68 1.58
CA GLY A 49 -11.37 -20.61 1.14
C GLY A 49 -9.96 -19.99 1.11
N LEU A 50 -9.74 -18.89 1.82
CA LEU A 50 -8.46 -18.20 1.91
C LEU A 50 -7.56 -18.84 2.99
N PRO A 51 -6.22 -18.70 2.88
CA PRO A 51 -5.32 -19.17 3.92
C PRO A 51 -5.56 -18.39 5.23
N PRO A 52 -5.29 -18.99 6.42
CA PRO A 52 -5.44 -18.32 7.71
C PRO A 52 -4.66 -16.99 7.80
N THR A 53 -3.55 -16.88 7.08
CA THR A 53 -2.71 -15.67 7.00
C THR A 53 -3.36 -14.52 6.25
N ALA A 54 -4.48 -14.73 5.56
CA ALA A 54 -5.24 -13.65 4.93
C ALA A 54 -6.02 -12.83 5.95
N ALA A 55 -6.34 -13.41 7.13
CA ALA A 55 -7.11 -12.72 8.14
C ALA A 55 -6.33 -11.54 8.74
N HIS A 56 -6.97 -10.38 8.80
CA HIS A 56 -6.36 -9.16 9.32
C HIS A 56 -7.39 -8.14 9.82
N PRO A 57 -7.04 -7.31 10.82
CA PRO A 57 -7.85 -6.17 11.22
C PRO A 57 -7.54 -4.93 10.36
N ALA A 58 -8.56 -4.13 10.06
CA ALA A 58 -8.45 -3.06 9.08
C ALA A 58 -7.49 -1.95 9.49
N ALA A 59 -7.60 -1.48 10.74
CA ALA A 59 -6.89 -0.29 11.21
C ALA A 59 -5.38 -0.53 11.29
N GLU A 60 -4.98 -1.64 11.89
CA GLU A 60 -3.58 -1.99 12.09
C GLU A 60 -2.91 -2.29 10.76
N THR A 61 -3.54 -3.04 9.85
CA THR A 61 -2.89 -3.31 8.57
C THR A 61 -2.91 -2.11 7.64
N HIS A 62 -3.95 -1.27 7.66
CA HIS A 62 -3.92 0.01 6.95
C HIS A 62 -2.71 0.85 7.39
N HIS A 63 -2.52 0.99 8.71
CA HIS A 63 -1.37 1.70 9.28
C HIS A 63 -0.04 1.05 8.87
N MET A 64 0.09 -0.27 9.00
CA MET A 64 1.30 -1.01 8.64
C MET A 64 1.64 -0.87 7.15
N GLY A 65 0.65 -0.96 6.25
CA GLY A 65 0.85 -0.77 4.82
C GLY A 65 1.41 0.60 4.48
N LEU A 66 0.82 1.67 5.04
CA LEU A 66 1.33 3.04 4.90
C LEU A 66 2.74 3.19 5.50
N TYR A 67 2.97 2.65 6.70
CA TYR A 67 4.28 2.68 7.37
C TYR A 67 5.37 2.00 6.53
N PHE A 68 5.10 0.81 5.98
CA PHE A 68 6.07 0.09 5.16
C PHE A 68 6.36 0.82 3.85
N MET A 69 5.34 1.38 3.19
CA MET A 69 5.55 2.21 2.00
C MET A 69 6.44 3.44 2.30
N ALA A 70 6.11 4.19 3.36
CA ALA A 70 6.87 5.37 3.76
C ALA A 70 8.31 5.05 4.17
N SER A 71 8.51 4.01 4.99
CA SER A 71 9.85 3.60 5.45
C SER A 71 10.76 3.11 4.32
N ARG A 72 10.19 2.74 3.16
CA ARG A 72 10.93 2.33 1.96
C ARG A 72 11.12 3.47 0.95
N GLY A 73 10.61 4.65 1.26
CA GLY A 73 10.85 5.89 0.50
C GLY A 73 9.70 6.33 -0.40
N ALA A 74 8.47 5.87 -0.15
CA ALA A 74 7.28 6.49 -0.72
C ALA A 74 6.91 7.77 0.06
N ILE A 75 6.29 8.73 -0.63
CA ILE A 75 5.74 9.95 -0.04
C ILE A 75 4.26 9.69 0.25
N LEU A 76 3.82 9.87 1.49
CA LEU A 76 2.40 9.86 1.82
C LEU A 76 1.83 11.27 1.63
N ALA A 77 0.80 11.39 0.81
CA ALA A 77 0.10 12.64 0.54
C ALA A 77 -1.30 12.60 1.15
N ASP A 78 -1.69 13.69 1.81
CA ASP A 78 -3.01 13.87 2.40
C ASP A 78 -4.04 14.44 1.41
N ARG A 79 -3.58 15.07 0.32
CA ARG A 79 -4.45 15.68 -0.68
C ARG A 79 -3.82 15.79 -2.06
N LEU A 80 -4.67 15.88 -3.06
CA LEU A 80 -4.31 16.31 -4.41
C LEU A 80 -4.64 17.79 -4.60
N THR A 81 -3.70 18.54 -5.15
CA THR A 81 -3.93 19.88 -5.66
C THR A 81 -3.89 19.85 -7.18
N SER A 82 -4.85 20.50 -7.85
CA SER A 82 -4.75 20.71 -9.29
C SER A 82 -3.50 21.52 -9.60
N LEU A 83 -2.75 21.14 -10.64
CA LEU A 83 -1.73 22.01 -11.21
C LEU A 83 -2.43 23.25 -11.78
N GLN A 84 -2.02 24.44 -11.35
CA GLN A 84 -2.37 25.66 -12.06
C GLN A 84 -1.64 25.63 -13.40
N THR A 85 -2.37 25.33 -14.47
CA THR A 85 -1.93 25.45 -15.85
C THR A 85 -1.85 26.90 -16.27
#